data_AF-A0A966DRN1-F1
#
_entry.id   AF-A0A966DRN1-F1
#
_cell.length_a   1.000
_cell.length_b   1.000
_cell.length_c   1.000
_cell.angle_alpha   90.00
_cell.angle_beta   90.00
_cell.angle_gamma   90.00
#
_symmetry.space_group_name_H-M   'P 1'
#
loop_
_entity.id
_entity.type
_entity.pdbx_description
1 polymer ?
#
loop_
_entity_poly.entity_id
_entity_poly.type
_entity_poly.pdbx_seq_one_letter_code
_entity_poly.pdbx_strand_id
1 'polypeptide(L)'
;MDYPYYISAWIYKVLLQADTDFAQFLHEQGYGQSESKRYKLFCFSRLDFGKPKLWKEKKLFEISVHDIALQISFDVTEAASNFIKGLFMRQEFYLGDKFNGIDFRVARVEALPEPAYAERMVYRLQSPWVVSYRTDEDKHAQYLSPNDELFET
;
A
#
# COMPACT_ATOMS: atom_id res chain seq x y z
N MET A 1 -13.32 -1.23 9.33
CA MET A 1 -12.07 -2.01 9.33
C MET A 1 -11.02 -1.30 8.48
N ASP A 2 -9.82 -1.09 9.02
CA ASP A 2 -8.68 -0.49 8.30
C ASP A 2 -7.88 -1.59 7.57
N TYR A 3 -8.42 -2.07 6.45
CA TYR A 3 -7.76 -3.11 5.65
C TYR A 3 -6.44 -2.66 4.97
N PRO A 4 -6.24 -1.38 4.57
CA PRO A 4 -4.96 -0.92 4.02
C PRO A 4 -3.76 -1.19 4.94
N TYR A 5 -3.93 -1.08 6.26
CA TYR A 5 -2.90 -1.46 7.23
C TYR A 5 -2.45 -2.92 7.06
N TYR A 6 -3.41 -3.84 6.95
CA TYR A 6 -3.11 -5.26 6.77
C TYR A 6 -2.47 -5.56 5.41
N ILE A 7 -2.82 -4.83 4.35
CA ILE A 7 -2.18 -4.95 3.03
C ILE A 7 -0.72 -4.54 3.12
N SER A 8 -0.45 -3.37 3.73
CA SER A 8 0.90 -2.89 3.96
C SER A 8 1.73 -3.91 4.74
N ALA A 9 1.20 -4.43 5.85
CA ALA A 9 1.87 -5.46 6.64
C ALA A 9 2.11 -6.77 5.87
N TRP A 10 1.19 -7.16 5.00
CA TRP A 10 1.35 -8.33 4.13
C TRP A 10 2.46 -8.10 3.09
N ILE A 11 2.50 -6.95 2.42
CA ILE A 11 3.58 -6.62 1.46
C ILE A 11 4.96 -6.73 2.13
N TYR A 12 5.09 -6.23 3.37
CA TYR A 12 6.31 -6.38 4.16
C TYR A 12 6.67 -7.84 4.44
N LYS A 13 5.69 -8.66 4.82
CA LYS A 13 5.92 -10.10 5.04
C LYS A 13 6.38 -10.80 3.77
N VAL A 14 5.84 -10.42 2.61
CA VAL A 14 6.24 -10.97 1.31
C VAL A 14 7.68 -10.59 0.98
N LEU A 15 8.06 -9.31 1.16
CA LEU A 15 9.44 -8.87 0.96
C LEU A 15 10.42 -9.61 1.90
N LEU A 16 10.06 -9.74 3.18
CA LEU A 16 10.86 -10.47 4.18
C LEU A 16 11.06 -11.94 3.82
N GLN A 17 10.05 -12.58 3.21
CA GLN A 17 10.17 -13.98 2.77
C GLN A 17 11.14 -14.15 1.60
N ALA A 18 11.28 -13.13 0.75
CA ALA A 18 12.14 -13.18 -0.42
C ALA A 18 13.61 -12.91 -0.09
N ASP A 19 13.84 -11.92 0.77
CA ASP A 19 15.15 -11.42 1.19
C ASP A 19 15.02 -10.68 2.54
N THR A 20 15.54 -11.31 3.59
CA THR A 20 15.49 -10.78 4.96
C THR A 20 16.30 -9.49 5.10
N ASP A 21 17.48 -9.44 4.49
CA ASP A 21 18.41 -8.31 4.60
C ASP A 21 17.83 -7.08 3.89
N PHE A 22 17.25 -7.28 2.70
CA PHE A 22 16.56 -6.23 1.97
C PHE A 22 15.34 -5.69 2.72
N ALA A 23 14.53 -6.57 3.32
CA ALA A 23 13.38 -6.15 4.12
C ALA A 23 13.79 -5.37 5.37
N GLN A 24 14.89 -5.77 6.01
CA GLN A 24 15.47 -5.05 7.15
C GLN A 24 15.95 -3.66 6.72
N PHE A 25 16.70 -3.57 5.62
CA PHE A 25 17.12 -2.29 5.02
C PHE A 25 15.92 -1.36 4.78
N LEU A 26 14.84 -1.87 4.16
CA LEU A 26 13.67 -1.07 3.83
C LEU A 26 12.91 -0.57 5.07
N HIS A 27 12.94 -1.34 6.17
CA HIS A 27 12.28 -0.99 7.43
C HIS A 27 13.10 0.01 8.26
N GLU A 28 14.41 -0.24 8.37
CA GLU A 28 15.30 0.51 9.26
C GLU A 28 15.84 1.79 8.62
N GLN A 29 16.17 1.76 7.34
CA GLN A 29 16.79 2.87 6.62
C GLN A 29 15.83 3.41 5.55
N GLY A 30 15.32 2.54 4.70
CA GLY A 30 14.61 2.92 3.49
C GLY A 30 15.46 3.81 2.58
N TYR A 31 14.82 4.56 1.70
CA TYR A 31 15.49 5.46 0.74
C TYR A 31 15.51 6.93 1.21
N GLY A 32 15.41 7.15 2.53
CA GLY A 32 15.41 8.47 3.14
C GLY A 32 16.81 9.04 3.33
N GLN A 33 17.01 10.34 3.07
CA GLN A 33 18.28 11.03 3.35
C GLN A 33 18.33 11.68 4.74
N SER A 34 17.21 11.70 5.48
CA SER A 34 17.09 12.34 6.79
C SER A 34 16.61 11.33 7.84
N GLU A 35 17.03 11.49 9.09
CA GLU A 35 16.60 10.62 10.21
C GLU A 35 15.08 10.52 10.38
N SER A 36 14.33 11.54 9.95
CA SER A 36 12.89 11.67 10.21
C SER A 36 11.98 11.08 9.12
N LYS A 37 12.47 10.85 7.90
CA LYS A 37 11.66 10.36 6.77
C LYS A 37 12.33 9.20 6.06
N ARG A 38 11.76 8.01 6.21
CA ARG A 38 12.18 6.77 5.52
C ARG A 38 11.21 6.48 4.39
N TYR A 39 11.67 6.58 3.15
CA TYR A 39 10.84 6.27 1.99
C TYR A 39 10.91 4.79 1.67
N LYS A 40 9.74 4.18 1.45
CA LYS A 40 9.58 2.75 1.15
C LYS A 40 9.57 2.47 -0.35
N LEU A 41 9.37 3.52 -1.16
CA LEU A 41 9.37 3.48 -2.63
C LEU A 41 8.44 2.42 -3.24
N PHE A 42 7.28 2.21 -2.61
CA PHE A 42 6.16 1.51 -3.20
C PHE A 42 4.83 2.15 -2.80
N CYS A 43 3.82 1.98 -3.63
CA CYS A 43 2.44 2.34 -3.34
C CYS A 43 1.49 1.22 -3.80
N PHE A 44 0.26 1.23 -3.28
CA PHE A 44 -0.74 0.24 -3.62
C PHE A 44 -2.14 0.85 -3.69
N SER A 45 -3.00 0.25 -4.52
CA SER A 45 -4.39 0.64 -4.66
C SER A 45 -5.23 0.14 -3.48
N ARG A 46 -6.48 0.59 -3.40
CA ARG A 46 -7.50 -0.16 -2.65
C ARG A 46 -7.72 -1.53 -3.31
N LEU A 47 -8.24 -2.48 -2.54
CA LEU A 47 -8.74 -3.73 -3.10
C LEU A 47 -9.96 -3.43 -3.98
N ASP A 48 -9.95 -3.96 -5.19
CA ASP A 48 -11.10 -3.89 -6.09
C ASP A 48 -11.96 -5.15 -5.90
N PHE A 49 -13.07 -4.98 -5.19
CA PHE A 49 -14.06 -6.01 -4.90
C PHE A 49 -15.50 -5.54 -5.18
N GLY A 50 -15.65 -4.47 -5.97
CA GLY A 50 -16.95 -3.86 -6.27
C GLY A 50 -17.65 -3.26 -5.05
N LYS A 51 -18.96 -3.52 -4.91
CA LYS A 51 -19.80 -2.94 -3.84
C LYS A 51 -19.94 -3.94 -2.69
N PRO A 52 -19.26 -3.74 -1.55
CA PRO A 52 -19.39 -4.64 -0.41
C PRO A 52 -20.70 -4.38 0.34
N LYS A 53 -21.16 -5.38 1.10
CA LYS A 53 -22.25 -5.21 2.06
C LYS A 53 -21.72 -4.62 3.36
N LEU A 54 -22.20 -3.43 3.73
CA LEU A 54 -21.75 -2.75 4.95
C LEU A 54 -22.50 -3.24 6.19
N TRP A 55 -21.76 -3.62 7.21
CA TRP A 55 -22.27 -4.01 8.53
C TRP A 55 -21.93 -2.93 9.55
N LYS A 56 -22.72 -1.84 9.58
CA LYS A 56 -22.47 -0.65 10.41
C LYS A 56 -22.31 -0.97 11.90
N GLU A 57 -23.22 -1.79 12.43
CA GLU A 57 -23.23 -2.29 13.82
C GLU A 57 -21.89 -2.90 14.22
N LYS A 58 -21.28 -3.65 13.29
CA LYS A 58 -20.02 -4.37 13.50
C LYS A 58 -18.78 -3.56 13.09
N LYS A 59 -18.96 -2.40 12.44
CA LYS A 59 -17.89 -1.63 11.77
C LYS A 59 -17.10 -2.46 10.75
N LEU A 60 -17.77 -3.42 10.11
CA LEU A 60 -17.23 -4.34 9.13
C LEU A 60 -17.94 -4.17 7.78
N PHE A 61 -17.37 -4.80 6.77
CA PHE A 61 -18.02 -5.01 5.49
C PHE A 61 -17.76 -6.44 5.01
N GLU A 62 -18.69 -6.95 4.23
CA GLU A 62 -18.65 -8.30 3.67
C GLU A 62 -18.43 -8.20 2.17
N ILE A 63 -17.51 -9.01 1.66
CA ILE A 63 -17.18 -9.14 0.26
C ILE A 63 -17.79 -10.45 -0.24
N SER A 64 -18.59 -10.40 -1.30
CA SER A 64 -19.23 -11.58 -1.89
C SER A 64 -18.58 -12.05 -3.19
N VAL A 65 -17.64 -11.26 -3.75
CA VAL A 65 -16.89 -11.63 -4.95
C VAL A 65 -15.75 -12.59 -4.59
N HIS A 66 -15.36 -13.44 -5.55
CA HIS A 66 -14.32 -14.44 -5.36
C HIS A 66 -12.97 -13.99 -5.92
N ASP A 67 -13.00 -13.08 -6.89
CA ASP A 67 -11.81 -12.44 -7.44
C ASP A 67 -11.71 -11.00 -6.93
N ILE A 68 -10.55 -10.65 -6.39
CA ILE A 68 -10.23 -9.31 -5.90
C ILE A 68 -8.92 -8.89 -6.54
N ALA A 69 -8.88 -7.68 -7.09
CA ALA A 69 -7.66 -7.13 -7.67
C ALA A 69 -6.96 -6.16 -6.69
N LEU A 70 -5.64 -6.20 -6.70
CA LEU A 70 -4.76 -5.26 -5.99
C LEU A 70 -3.67 -4.82 -6.95
N GLN A 71 -3.52 -3.51 -7.15
CA GLN A 71 -2.40 -2.95 -7.89
C GLN A 71 -1.32 -2.51 -6.91
N ILE A 72 -0.08 -2.86 -7.20
CA ILE A 72 1.10 -2.47 -6.44
C ILE A 72 2.10 -1.89 -7.43
N SER A 73 2.72 -0.78 -7.08
CA SER A 73 3.74 -0.12 -7.90
C SER A 73 4.97 0.12 -7.05
N PHE A 74 6.14 -0.05 -7.65
CA PHE A 74 7.44 0.10 -7.00
C PHE A 74 8.26 1.08 -7.83
N ASP A 75 8.93 2.04 -7.18
CA ASP A 75 9.89 2.91 -7.86
C ASP A 75 11.27 2.23 -8.01
N VAL A 76 11.52 1.16 -7.25
CA VAL A 76 12.78 0.42 -7.28
C VAL A 76 12.57 -0.98 -7.85
N THR A 77 13.30 -1.27 -8.94
CA THR A 77 13.21 -2.55 -9.66
C THR A 77 13.55 -3.75 -8.76
N GLU A 78 14.56 -3.60 -7.88
CA GLU A 78 14.94 -4.64 -6.92
C GLU A 78 13.80 -4.96 -5.93
N ALA A 79 13.07 -3.94 -5.45
CA ALA A 79 11.92 -4.12 -4.57
C ALA A 79 10.80 -4.90 -5.26
N ALA A 80 10.51 -4.57 -6.54
CA ALA A 80 9.54 -5.31 -7.33
C ALA A 80 9.95 -6.77 -7.53
N SER A 81 11.20 -7.03 -7.88
CA SER A 81 11.75 -8.38 -8.07
C SER A 81 11.66 -9.22 -6.80
N ASN A 82 12.08 -8.66 -5.66
CA ASN A 82 11.98 -9.32 -4.36
C ASN A 82 10.52 -9.57 -3.97
N PHE A 83 9.62 -8.61 -4.20
CA PHE A 83 8.20 -8.82 -3.94
C PHE A 83 7.63 -9.97 -4.76
N ILE A 84 7.89 -10.01 -6.06
CA ILE A 84 7.43 -11.07 -6.96
C ILE A 84 7.98 -12.43 -6.51
N LYS A 85 9.28 -12.52 -6.21
CA LYS A 85 9.91 -13.74 -5.69
C LYS A 85 9.22 -14.24 -4.43
N GLY A 86 9.03 -13.37 -3.42
CA GLY A 86 8.37 -13.71 -2.17
C GLY A 86 6.91 -14.16 -2.38
N LEU A 87 6.20 -13.49 -3.30
CA LEU A 87 4.82 -13.79 -3.62
C LEU A 87 4.66 -15.21 -4.19
N PHE A 88 5.61 -15.64 -5.02
CA PHE A 88 5.63 -17.00 -5.57
C PHE A 88 6.11 -18.06 -4.58
N MET A 89 6.92 -17.69 -3.58
CA MET A 89 7.28 -18.60 -2.49
C MET A 89 6.08 -18.94 -1.59
N ARG A 90 5.16 -17.99 -1.39
CA ARG A 90 3.93 -18.21 -0.64
C ARG A 90 2.75 -17.44 -1.24
N GLN A 91 1.96 -18.16 -2.03
CA GLN A 91 0.80 -17.61 -2.72
C GLN A 91 -0.45 -17.49 -1.84
N GLU A 92 -0.42 -18.01 -0.61
CA GLU A 92 -1.56 -17.99 0.31
C GLU A 92 -1.28 -17.11 1.52
N PHE A 93 -2.23 -16.23 1.83
CA PHE A 93 -2.10 -15.29 2.93
C PHE A 93 -3.46 -14.94 3.53
N TYR A 94 -3.43 -14.61 4.82
CA TYR A 94 -4.60 -14.11 5.54
C TYR A 94 -4.53 -12.58 5.64
N LEU A 95 -5.64 -11.91 5.34
CA LEU A 95 -5.78 -10.48 5.48
C LEU A 95 -6.87 -10.14 6.51
N GLY A 96 -6.46 -9.65 7.68
CA GLY A 96 -7.37 -9.21 8.72
C GLY A 96 -6.78 -9.29 10.12
N ASP A 97 -7.64 -9.07 11.11
CA ASP A 97 -7.31 -9.22 12.53
C ASP A 97 -7.54 -10.68 13.00
N LYS A 98 -7.42 -10.95 14.30
CA LYS A 98 -7.58 -12.31 14.85
C LYS A 98 -9.00 -12.89 14.69
N PHE A 99 -10.01 -12.04 14.51
CA PHE A 99 -11.42 -12.39 14.51
C PHE A 99 -12.10 -12.16 13.16
N ASN A 100 -11.63 -11.19 12.38
CA ASN A 100 -12.23 -10.76 11.13
C ASN A 100 -11.17 -10.65 10.05
N GLY A 101 -11.32 -11.45 9.00
CA GLY A 101 -10.44 -11.44 7.84
C GLY A 101 -10.81 -12.50 6.83
N ILE A 102 -10.02 -12.55 5.77
CA ILE A 102 -10.26 -13.41 4.61
C ILE A 102 -8.94 -14.09 4.25
N ASP A 103 -8.99 -15.39 3.97
CA ASP A 103 -7.90 -16.13 3.36
C ASP A 103 -7.90 -15.88 1.85
N PHE A 104 -6.74 -15.46 1.35
CA PHE A 104 -6.50 -15.19 -0.05
C PHE A 104 -5.51 -16.19 -0.63
N ARG A 105 -5.71 -16.48 -1.91
CA ARG A 105 -4.73 -17.15 -2.76
C ARG A 105 -4.46 -16.29 -3.98
N VAL A 106 -3.19 -16.04 -4.27
CA VAL A 106 -2.75 -15.32 -5.46
C VAL A 106 -3.08 -16.17 -6.68
N ALA A 107 -4.12 -15.78 -7.41
CA ALA A 107 -4.57 -16.49 -8.60
C ALA A 107 -3.75 -16.12 -9.84
N ARG A 108 -3.35 -14.85 -9.95
CA ARG A 108 -2.59 -14.32 -11.10
C ARG A 108 -1.77 -13.10 -10.71
N VAL A 109 -0.69 -12.88 -11.46
CA VAL A 109 0.16 -11.68 -11.38
C VAL A 109 0.38 -11.21 -12.80
N GLU A 110 0.09 -9.93 -13.06
CA GLU A 110 0.16 -9.32 -14.39
C GLU A 110 0.93 -8.00 -14.30
N ALA A 111 1.89 -7.81 -15.21
CA ALA A 111 2.54 -6.51 -15.37
C ALA A 111 1.63 -5.60 -16.21
N LEU A 112 1.34 -4.41 -15.69
CA LEU A 112 0.60 -3.40 -16.44
C LEU A 112 1.58 -2.63 -17.36
N PRO A 113 1.15 -2.27 -18.58
CA PRO A 113 1.98 -1.47 -19.47
C PRO A 113 2.22 -0.07 -18.89
N GLU A 114 3.40 0.48 -19.13
CA GLU A 114 3.67 1.87 -18.80
C GLU A 114 2.75 2.81 -19.59
N PRO A 115 2.27 3.89 -18.96
CA PRO A 115 1.50 4.90 -19.69
C PRO A 115 2.41 5.63 -20.69
N ALA A 116 1.81 6.13 -21.77
CA ALA A 116 2.49 7.08 -22.64
C ALA A 116 2.65 8.41 -21.88
N TYR A 117 3.85 8.65 -21.35
CA TYR A 117 4.17 9.88 -20.62
C TYR A 117 4.07 11.09 -21.55
N ALA A 118 3.44 12.14 -21.04
CA ALA A 118 3.30 13.44 -21.70
C ALA A 118 3.61 14.56 -20.70
N GLU A 119 3.94 15.75 -21.19
CA GLU A 119 4.23 16.92 -20.36
C GLU A 119 3.08 17.25 -19.40
N ARG A 120 1.84 17.11 -19.85
CA ARG A 120 0.63 17.29 -19.04
C ARG A 120 -0.18 15.99 -19.02
N MET A 121 -0.48 15.51 -17.82
CA MET A 121 -1.28 14.31 -17.59
C MET A 121 -2.39 14.59 -16.58
N VAL A 122 -3.47 13.83 -16.66
CA VAL A 122 -4.57 13.87 -15.70
C VAL A 122 -4.53 12.58 -14.89
N TYR A 123 -4.45 12.73 -13.57
CA TYR A 123 -4.35 11.61 -12.65
C TYR A 123 -5.64 11.42 -11.86
N ARG A 124 -5.92 10.16 -11.52
CA ARG A 124 -6.95 9.79 -10.55
C ARG A 124 -6.31 8.92 -9.48
N LEU A 125 -6.43 9.35 -8.23
CA LEU A 125 -5.89 8.63 -7.09
C LEU A 125 -6.60 7.26 -6.92
N GLN A 126 -5.80 6.19 -6.86
CA GLN A 126 -6.28 4.82 -6.59
C GLN A 126 -6.39 4.53 -5.09
N SER A 127 -5.64 5.28 -4.28
CA SER A 127 -5.68 5.34 -2.83
C SER A 127 -5.54 6.80 -2.38
N PRO A 128 -6.07 7.18 -1.19
CA PRO A 128 -5.99 8.56 -0.73
C PRO A 128 -4.55 9.08 -0.65
N TRP A 129 -4.31 10.30 -1.11
CA TRP A 129 -3.03 10.98 -0.91
C TRP A 129 -3.06 11.68 0.46
N VAL A 130 -2.11 11.32 1.33
CA VAL A 130 -1.99 11.90 2.66
C VAL A 130 -0.84 12.89 2.65
N VAL A 131 -1.16 14.16 2.77
CA VAL A 131 -0.18 15.26 2.92
C VAL A 131 -0.20 15.72 4.36
N SER A 132 0.98 15.80 4.97
CA SER A 132 1.14 16.32 6.31
C SER A 132 2.25 17.35 6.39
N TYR A 133 2.03 18.33 7.25
CA TYR A 133 2.94 19.42 7.54
C TYR A 133 3.26 19.40 9.04
N ARG A 134 4.51 19.71 9.39
CA ARG A 134 4.94 19.78 10.79
C ARG A 134 6.04 20.83 10.89
N THR A 135 5.81 21.84 11.72
CA THR A 135 6.83 22.81 12.14
C THR A 135 7.64 22.28 13.32
N ASP A 136 8.73 22.95 13.68
CA ASP A 136 9.54 22.58 14.84
C ASP A 136 8.80 22.79 16.18
N GLU A 137 7.79 23.66 16.19
CA GLU A 137 6.94 23.92 17.36
C GLU A 137 5.81 22.89 17.51
N ASP A 138 5.49 22.17 16.44
CA ASP A 138 4.40 21.19 16.42
C ASP A 138 4.79 19.88 17.10
N LYS A 139 4.05 19.53 18.17
CA LYS A 139 4.18 18.22 18.81
C LYS A 139 3.79 17.05 17.88
N HIS A 140 2.85 17.28 16.97
CA HIS A 140 2.31 16.26 16.06
C HIS A 140 2.17 16.83 14.65
N ALA A 141 2.31 15.98 13.63
CA ALA A 141 2.07 16.39 12.26
C ALA A 141 0.59 16.75 12.05
N GLN A 142 0.35 17.84 11.33
CA GLN A 142 -0.96 18.30 10.92
C GLN A 142 -1.26 17.78 9.51
N TYR A 143 -2.47 17.29 9.27
CA TYR A 143 -2.88 16.78 7.96
C TYR A 143 -3.58 17.87 7.16
N LEU A 144 -3.19 18.01 5.89
CA LEU A 144 -3.70 19.06 5.01
C LEU A 144 -4.85 18.55 4.13
N SER A 145 -5.88 19.37 4.01
CA SER A 145 -6.92 19.29 2.99
C SER A 145 -6.41 19.85 1.65
N PRO A 146 -6.89 19.37 0.49
CA PRO A 146 -6.55 19.95 -0.81
C PRO A 146 -6.91 21.43 -0.98
N ASN A 147 -7.73 21.97 -0.09
CA ASN A 147 -8.13 23.39 -0.10
C ASN A 147 -7.31 24.25 0.88
N ASP A 148 -6.38 23.66 1.63
CA ASP A 148 -5.54 24.42 2.57
C ASP A 148 -4.45 25.15 1.80
N GLU A 149 -4.13 26.40 2.19
CA GLU A 149 -3.12 27.23 1.51
C GLU A 149 -1.73 26.57 1.49
N LEU A 150 -1.41 25.77 2.52
CA LEU A 150 -0.14 25.04 2.61
C LEU A 150 -0.09 23.78 1.73
N PHE A 151 -1.21 23.40 1.11
CA PHE A 151 -1.28 22.32 0.13
C PHE A 151 -0.88 22.89 -1.24
N GLU A 152 0.39 23.28 -1.41
CA GLU A 152 0.87 23.76 -2.72
C GLU A 152 0.93 22.60 -3.72
N THR A 153 0.45 22.85 -4.95
CA THR A 153 0.45 21.92 -6.10
C THR A 153 1.37 22.41 -7.20
#